data_AF-J8PRB6-F1
#
_entry.id   AF-J8PRB6-F1
#
_cell.length_a   1.000
_cell.length_b   1.000
_cell.length_c   1.000
_cell.angle_alpha   90.00
_cell.angle_beta   90.00
_cell.angle_gamma   90.00
#
_symmetry.space_group_name_H-M   'P 1'
#
loop_
_entity.id
_entity.type
_entity.pdbx_description
1 polymer ?
#
loop_
_entity_poly.entity_id
_entity_poly.type
_entity_poly.pdbx_seq_one_letter_code
_entity_poly.pdbx_strand_id
1 'polypeptide(L)'
;MVVNKRSFSAPQSLLESNLPFSNDEPALTGITITREQCVDQSLIDSFLRFLRHGSDDTIRQKLNNYRRAPSDGGNKCKEFLKQELYPNWQIRNNIISFCEKEAAEMKAETDQRSNGTGKSSTDSIIDARLDPYAAREQIEEQESRYKDLNKVRNWVANNRKIEQILTSVTARILRQNCDQNEDYLKQFTQFCKDNT
;
A
#
# COMPACT_ATOMS: atom_id res chain seq x y z
N MET A 1 -17.64 6.90 -16.86
CA MET A 1 -16.84 6.63 -15.65
C MET A 1 -15.49 7.30 -15.85
N VAL A 2 -15.12 8.25 -15.00
CA VAL A 2 -13.78 8.84 -15.01
C VAL A 2 -12.85 7.78 -14.44
N VAL A 3 -11.88 7.32 -15.22
CA VAL A 3 -10.89 6.36 -14.73
C VAL A 3 -9.93 7.11 -13.82
N ASN A 4 -10.12 6.98 -12.51
CA ASN A 4 -9.17 7.47 -11.52
C ASN A 4 -7.85 6.75 -11.75
N LYS A 5 -6.84 7.51 -12.19
CA LYS A 5 -5.48 7.01 -12.42
C LYS A 5 -4.51 7.81 -11.59
N ARG A 6 -3.55 7.14 -10.95
CA ARG A 6 -2.49 7.79 -10.19
C ARG A 6 -1.15 7.13 -10.47
N SER A 7 -0.18 7.95 -10.85
CA SER A 7 1.19 7.49 -11.10
C SER A 7 2.07 7.75 -9.90
N PHE A 8 2.95 6.79 -9.61
CA PHE A 8 3.94 6.82 -8.55
C PHE A 8 5.30 6.53 -9.15
N SER A 9 6.32 7.24 -8.71
CA SER A 9 7.70 6.99 -9.12
C SER A 9 8.55 6.70 -7.89
N ALA A 10 9.47 5.75 -8.02
CA ALA A 10 10.42 5.44 -6.97
C ALA A 10 11.42 6.61 -6.80
N PRO A 11 11.84 6.93 -5.56
CA PRO A 11 12.90 7.89 -5.33
C PRO A 11 14.20 7.48 -6.05
N GLN A 12 14.92 8.45 -6.63
CA GLN A 12 16.17 8.21 -7.35
C GLN A 12 17.23 7.53 -6.47
N SER A 13 17.24 7.83 -5.17
CA SER A 13 18.13 7.19 -4.18
C SER A 13 17.93 5.68 -4.00
N LEU A 14 16.84 5.10 -4.54
CA LEU A 14 16.64 3.65 -4.61
C LEU A 14 17.17 3.04 -5.90
N LEU A 15 17.34 3.85 -6.94
CA LEU A 15 17.79 3.42 -8.26
C LEU A 15 19.32 3.34 -8.34
N GLU A 16 20.03 4.07 -7.47
CA GLU A 16 21.50 4.16 -7.46
C GLU A 16 22.22 3.02 -6.70
N SER A 17 21.49 2.01 -6.23
CA SER A 17 22.17 0.80 -5.73
C SER A 17 22.92 0.14 -6.88
N ASN A 18 24.25 0.16 -6.82
CA ASN A 18 25.28 -0.39 -7.74
C ASN A 18 25.15 -1.89 -8.08
N LEU A 19 23.93 -2.42 -8.18
CA LEU A 19 23.65 -3.76 -8.64
C LEU A 19 23.56 -3.71 -10.17
N PRO A 20 24.44 -4.42 -10.90
CA PRO A 20 24.29 -4.57 -12.33
C PRO A 20 23.07 -5.47 -12.55
N PHE A 21 21.93 -4.87 -12.86
CA PHE A 21 20.79 -5.60 -13.39
C PHE A 21 21.10 -5.91 -14.85
N SER A 22 20.95 -7.17 -15.28
CA SER A 22 20.99 -7.52 -16.70
C SER A 22 20.02 -6.63 -17.46
N ASN A 23 20.42 -6.15 -18.64
CA ASN A 23 19.69 -5.18 -19.48
C ASN A 23 18.26 -5.60 -19.90
N ASP A 24 17.80 -6.78 -19.46
CA ASP A 24 16.52 -7.39 -19.83
C ASP A 24 15.42 -7.24 -18.75
N GLU A 25 15.72 -6.75 -17.54
CA GLU A 25 14.67 -6.40 -16.57
C GLU A 25 14.31 -4.91 -16.66
N PRO A 26 13.05 -4.56 -16.97
CA PRO A 26 12.63 -3.17 -16.92
C PRO A 26 12.76 -2.66 -15.49
N ALA A 27 13.67 -1.72 -15.26
CA ALA A 27 13.79 -1.05 -13.97
C ALA A 27 12.43 -0.48 -13.58
N LEU A 28 11.84 -1.00 -12.50
CA LEU A 28 10.53 -0.62 -11.99
C LEU A 28 10.63 0.77 -11.34
N THR A 29 10.86 1.80 -12.16
CA THR A 29 11.11 3.20 -11.76
C THR A 29 9.81 3.94 -11.43
N GLY A 30 8.68 3.40 -11.85
CA GLY A 30 7.36 3.90 -11.50
C GLY A 30 6.25 2.95 -11.92
N ILE A 31 5.08 3.19 -11.37
CA ILE A 31 3.86 2.47 -11.67
C ILE A 31 2.70 3.44 -11.85
N THR A 32 1.74 3.09 -12.69
CA THR A 32 0.45 3.79 -12.75
C THR A 32 -0.62 2.84 -12.26
N ILE A 33 -1.40 3.30 -11.28
CA ILE A 33 -2.43 2.53 -10.61
C ILE A 33 -3.79 3.07 -11.02
N THR A 34 -4.67 2.15 -11.39
CA THR A 34 -6.11 2.33 -11.59
C THR A 34 -6.85 1.31 -10.72
N ARG A 35 -8.18 1.38 -10.72
CA ARG A 35 -9.03 0.44 -9.97
C ARG A 35 -8.74 -1.02 -10.34
N GLU A 36 -8.50 -1.29 -11.62
CA GLU A 36 -8.22 -2.62 -12.15
C GLU A 36 -6.94 -3.20 -11.53
N GLN A 37 -5.89 -2.41 -11.34
CA GLN A 37 -4.67 -2.88 -10.65
C GLN A 37 -4.84 -2.98 -9.13
N CYS A 38 -5.80 -2.29 -8.53
CA CYS A 38 -6.14 -2.56 -7.12
C CYS A 38 -6.83 -3.93 -6.96
N VAL A 39 -7.52 -4.41 -7.99
CA VAL A 39 -8.10 -5.77 -8.02
C VAL A 39 -7.03 -6.81 -8.40
N ASP A 40 -6.21 -6.55 -9.43
CA ASP A 40 -5.03 -7.35 -9.77
C ASP A 40 -3.75 -6.73 -9.20
N GLN A 41 -3.44 -7.12 -7.96
CA GLN A 41 -2.39 -6.51 -7.14
C GLN A 41 -0.96 -6.93 -7.51
N SER A 42 -0.78 -7.84 -8.46
CA SER A 42 0.53 -8.45 -8.78
C SER A 42 1.64 -7.42 -9.05
N LEU A 43 1.33 -6.40 -9.86
CA LEU A 43 2.24 -5.28 -10.16
C LEU A 43 2.49 -4.40 -8.94
N ILE A 44 1.46 -4.10 -8.17
CA ILE A 44 1.55 -3.26 -6.97
C ILE A 44 2.41 -3.96 -5.92
N ASP A 45 2.21 -5.25 -5.69
CA ASP A 45 2.98 -6.05 -4.75
C ASP A 45 4.46 -6.10 -5.14
N SER A 46 4.75 -6.26 -6.42
CA SER A 46 6.12 -6.23 -6.95
C SER A 46 6.79 -4.87 -6.70
N PHE A 47 6.07 -3.77 -6.93
CA PHE A 47 6.58 -2.42 -6.69
C PHE A 47 6.74 -2.10 -5.20
N LEU A 48 5.78 -2.48 -4.35
CA LEU A 48 5.90 -2.31 -2.90
C LEU A 48 7.06 -3.13 -2.35
N ARG A 49 7.29 -4.34 -2.85
CA ARG A 49 8.45 -5.16 -2.49
C ARG A 49 9.76 -4.47 -2.87
N PHE A 50 9.85 -3.92 -4.08
CA PHE A 50 11.00 -3.12 -4.50
C PHE A 50 11.25 -1.92 -3.57
N LEU A 51 10.20 -1.15 -3.26
CA LEU A 51 10.31 0.00 -2.37
C LEU A 51 10.76 -0.38 -0.94
N ARG A 52 10.20 -1.46 -0.38
CA ARG A 52 10.55 -1.97 0.97
C ARG A 52 11.99 -2.45 1.03
N HIS A 53 12.44 -3.18 0.00
CA HIS A 53 13.82 -3.63 -0.09
C HIS A 53 14.80 -2.45 -0.17
N GLY A 54 14.48 -1.45 -1.00
CA GLY A 54 15.30 -0.26 -1.18
C GLY A 54 15.39 0.66 0.04
N SER A 55 14.51 0.53 1.03
CA SER A 55 14.52 1.37 2.23
C SER A 55 14.71 0.60 3.53
N ASP A 56 13.82 -0.32 3.85
CA ASP A 56 13.68 -0.92 5.18
C ASP A 56 14.58 -2.15 5.35
N ASP A 57 14.70 -3.00 4.33
CA ASP A 57 15.56 -4.20 4.41
C ASP A 57 17.05 -3.82 4.41
N THR A 58 17.40 -2.78 3.65
CA THR A 58 18.77 -2.27 3.51
C THR A 58 19.09 -1.12 4.48
N ILE A 59 18.19 -0.81 5.42
CA ILE A 59 18.27 0.35 6.31
C ILE A 59 19.61 0.46 7.04
N ARG A 60 20.13 -0.65 7.58
CA ARG A 60 21.41 -0.66 8.32
C ARG A 60 22.59 -0.35 7.41
N GLN A 61 22.59 -0.87 6.19
CA GLN A 61 23.61 -0.58 5.20
C GLN A 61 23.56 0.90 4.81
N LYS A 62 22.37 1.44 4.56
CA LYS A 62 22.19 2.87 4.25
C LYS A 62 22.70 3.75 5.40
N LEU A 63 22.29 3.49 6.63
CA LEU A 63 22.76 4.24 7.81
C LEU A 63 24.29 4.18 7.96
N ASN A 64 24.91 3.03 7.70
CA ASN A 64 26.37 2.90 7.72
C ASN A 64 27.06 3.73 6.61
N ASN A 65 26.48 3.78 5.42
CA ASN A 65 27.00 4.59 4.31
C ASN A 65 26.92 6.08 4.65
N TYR A 66 25.79 6.54 5.17
CA TYR A 66 25.63 7.90 5.67
C TYR A 66 26.66 8.21 6.76
N ARG A 67 26.87 7.30 7.72
CA ARG A 67 27.88 7.48 8.78
C ARG A 67 29.30 7.70 8.20
N ARG A 68 29.65 7.01 7.12
CA ARG A 68 30.98 7.06 6.47
C ARG A 68 31.16 8.24 5.51
N ALA A 69 30.08 8.82 4.99
CA ALA A 69 30.16 9.95 4.07
C ALA A 69 30.80 11.18 4.76
N PRO A 70 31.73 11.91 4.13
CA PRO A 70 32.25 13.16 4.68
C PRO A 70 31.09 14.17 4.80
N SER A 71 30.90 14.78 5.96
CA SER A 71 29.88 15.83 6.13
C SER A 71 30.38 16.95 7.04
N ASP A 72 30.10 18.20 6.66
CA ASP A 72 30.37 19.43 7.41
C ASP A 72 29.44 19.63 8.63
N GLY A 73 29.37 18.65 9.54
CA GLY A 73 28.76 18.83 10.85
C GLY A 73 27.24 18.67 10.97
N GLY A 74 26.55 18.18 9.93
CA GLY A 74 25.10 17.90 9.96
C GLY A 74 24.71 16.56 10.59
N ASN A 75 23.48 16.46 11.14
CA ASN A 75 22.92 15.18 11.59
C ASN A 75 22.51 14.33 10.37
N LYS A 76 23.44 13.48 9.91
CA LYS A 76 23.30 12.63 8.73
C LYS A 76 22.05 11.74 8.73
N CYS A 77 21.57 11.36 9.91
CA CYS A 77 20.30 10.63 10.01
C CYS A 77 19.12 11.50 9.60
N LYS A 78 19.08 12.78 10.00
CA LYS A 78 17.99 13.69 9.59
C LYS A 78 17.96 13.89 8.07
N GLU A 79 19.12 13.92 7.43
CA GLU A 79 19.24 14.00 5.98
C GLU A 79 18.69 12.75 5.30
N PHE A 80 19.18 11.57 5.67
CA PHE A 80 18.69 10.28 5.17
C PHE A 80 17.17 10.14 5.34
N LEU A 81 16.64 10.53 6.49
CA LEU A 81 15.20 10.47 6.77
C LEU A 81 14.39 11.32 5.79
N LYS A 82 14.79 12.59 5.60
CA LYS A 82 14.06 13.54 4.76
C LYS A 82 14.20 13.27 3.27
N GLN A 83 15.38 12.85 2.83
CA GLN A 83 15.69 12.69 1.40
C GLN A 83 15.33 11.30 0.87
N GLU A 84 15.38 10.25 1.70
CA GLU A 84 15.16 8.87 1.24
C GLU A 84 14.01 8.17 1.95
N LEU A 85 14.07 8.06 3.28
CA LEU A 85 13.19 7.14 4.00
C LEU A 85 11.73 7.61 3.99
N TYR A 86 11.49 8.86 4.39
CA TYR A 86 10.13 9.40 4.50
C TYR A 86 9.44 9.57 3.15
N PRO A 87 10.11 10.04 2.08
CA PRO A 87 9.51 10.03 0.74
C PRO A 87 9.10 8.62 0.29
N ASN A 88 9.94 7.60 0.51
CA ASN A 88 9.60 6.21 0.17
C ASN A 88 8.38 5.72 0.96
N TRP A 89 8.39 5.90 2.29
CA TRP A 89 7.25 5.54 3.15
C TRP A 89 5.96 6.22 2.72
N GLN A 90 6.04 7.51 2.35
CA GLN A 90 4.89 8.27 1.87
C GLN A 90 4.34 7.69 0.56
N ILE A 91 5.20 7.31 -0.40
CA ILE A 91 4.77 6.67 -1.65
C ILE A 91 4.02 5.37 -1.36
N ARG A 92 4.57 4.49 -0.50
CA ARG A 92 3.91 3.23 -0.12
C ARG A 92 2.56 3.48 0.53
N ASN A 93 2.49 4.43 1.47
CA ASN A 93 1.23 4.83 2.10
C ASN A 93 0.21 5.38 1.10
N ASN A 94 0.65 6.18 0.13
CA ASN A 94 -0.22 6.76 -0.88
C ASN A 94 -0.79 5.70 -1.83
N ILE A 95 0.00 4.70 -2.19
CA ILE A 95 -0.44 3.54 -2.99
C ILE A 95 -1.54 2.77 -2.25
N ILE A 96 -1.29 2.40 -1.00
CA ILE A 96 -2.27 1.66 -0.19
C ILE A 96 -3.54 2.49 0.02
N SER A 97 -3.40 3.79 0.29
CA SER A 97 -4.53 4.70 0.48
C SER A 97 -5.32 4.93 -0.81
N PHE A 98 -4.69 4.85 -1.98
CA PHE A 98 -5.39 4.92 -3.26
C PHE A 98 -6.32 3.72 -3.42
N CYS A 99 -5.82 2.49 -3.23
CA CYS A 99 -6.66 1.29 -3.31
C CYS A 99 -7.72 1.22 -2.20
N GLU A 100 -7.46 1.81 -1.03
CA GLU A 100 -8.47 1.95 0.03
C GLU A 100 -9.65 2.85 -0.40
N LYS A 101 -9.37 3.97 -1.08
CA LYS A 101 -10.41 4.85 -1.64
C LYS A 101 -11.20 4.15 -2.74
N GLU A 102 -10.52 3.49 -3.68
CA GLU A 102 -11.18 2.72 -4.74
C GLU A 102 -12.05 1.60 -4.15
N ALA A 103 -11.61 0.92 -3.10
CA ALA A 103 -12.45 -0.06 -2.40
C ALA A 103 -13.69 0.59 -1.74
N ALA A 104 -13.58 1.81 -1.22
CA ALA A 104 -14.73 2.52 -0.68
C ALA A 104 -15.74 2.90 -1.79
N GLU A 105 -15.26 3.34 -2.95
CA GLU A 105 -16.10 3.64 -4.12
C GLU A 105 -16.78 2.38 -4.67
N MET A 106 -16.03 1.29 -4.84
CA MET A 106 -16.57 -0.01 -5.24
C MET A 106 -17.68 -0.47 -4.30
N LYS A 107 -17.52 -0.26 -2.99
CA LYS A 107 -18.57 -0.60 -2.01
C LYS A 107 -19.83 0.22 -2.27
N ALA A 108 -19.70 1.53 -2.40
CA ALA A 108 -20.84 2.41 -2.64
C ALA A 108 -21.59 2.03 -3.93
N GLU A 109 -20.86 1.70 -5.00
CA GLU A 109 -21.44 1.22 -6.27
C GLU A 109 -22.17 -0.13 -6.10
N THR A 110 -21.57 -1.10 -5.41
CA THR A 110 -22.19 -2.42 -5.19
C THR A 110 -23.42 -2.33 -4.29
N ASP A 111 -23.37 -1.52 -3.24
CA ASP A 111 -24.49 -1.26 -2.33
C ASP A 111 -25.65 -0.58 -3.08
N GLN A 112 -25.36 0.42 -3.92
CA GLN A 112 -26.37 1.07 -4.77
C GLN A 112 -27.00 0.11 -5.77
N ARG A 113 -26.20 -0.74 -6.43
CA ARG A 113 -26.72 -1.77 -7.34
C ARG A 113 -27.63 -2.75 -6.59
N SER A 114 -27.25 -3.14 -5.36
CA SER A 114 -28.05 -4.03 -4.52
C SER A 114 -29.42 -3.48 -4.17
N ASN A 115 -29.49 -2.17 -3.93
CA ASN A 115 -30.72 -1.49 -3.52
C ASN A 115 -31.55 -1.06 -4.73
N GLY A 116 -30.91 -0.78 -5.86
CA GLY A 116 -31.51 -0.26 -7.10
C GLY A 116 -31.99 -1.33 -8.07
N THR A 117 -31.43 -2.54 -8.06
CA THR A 117 -32.16 -3.73 -8.53
C THR A 117 -33.28 -3.93 -7.54
N GLY A 118 -34.42 -3.28 -7.80
CA GLY A 118 -35.59 -3.36 -6.95
C GLY A 118 -35.72 -4.79 -6.51
N LYS A 119 -35.70 -5.02 -5.19
CA LYS A 119 -36.31 -6.20 -4.61
C LYS A 119 -37.71 -6.23 -5.20
N SER A 120 -37.88 -6.89 -6.34
CA SER A 120 -39.17 -7.39 -6.74
C SER A 120 -39.63 -8.09 -5.48
N SER A 121 -40.78 -7.68 -5.00
CA SER A 121 -41.48 -8.16 -3.81
C SER A 121 -41.84 -9.66 -3.89
N THR A 122 -41.06 -10.41 -4.65
CA THR A 122 -40.84 -11.84 -4.70
C THR A 122 -39.43 -12.13 -4.16
N ASP A 123 -39.06 -11.58 -2.99
CA ASP A 123 -38.29 -12.38 -2.03
C ASP A 123 -39.25 -13.53 -1.70
N SER A 124 -39.32 -14.52 -2.59
CA SER A 124 -40.00 -15.76 -2.32
C SER A 124 -39.31 -16.28 -1.07
N ILE A 125 -40.03 -16.27 0.04
CA ILE A 125 -39.72 -17.12 1.16
C ILE A 125 -39.84 -18.53 0.58
N ILE A 126 -38.77 -19.01 -0.08
CA ILE A 126 -38.72 -20.37 -0.61
C ILE A 126 -38.55 -21.20 0.64
N ASP A 127 -39.65 -21.83 1.04
CA ASP A 127 -39.66 -22.82 2.11
C ASP A 127 -38.50 -23.81 1.84
N ALA A 128 -37.68 -24.09 2.85
CA ALA A 128 -36.55 -25.03 2.72
C ALA A 128 -37.01 -26.45 2.29
N ARG A 129 -38.32 -26.74 2.37
CA ARG A 129 -38.94 -27.93 1.79
C ARG A 129 -39.04 -27.91 0.26
N LEU A 130 -39.14 -26.74 -0.34
CA LEU A 130 -39.26 -26.54 -1.79
C LEU A 130 -37.88 -26.54 -2.46
N ASP A 131 -36.89 -25.91 -1.81
CA ASP A 131 -35.49 -25.92 -2.24
C ASP A 131 -34.52 -25.88 -1.03
N PRO A 132 -33.87 -27.01 -0.72
CA PRO A 132 -32.84 -27.10 0.32
C PRO A 132 -31.58 -26.26 0.05
N TYR A 133 -31.34 -25.82 -1.19
CA TYR A 133 -30.13 -25.10 -1.60
C TYR A 133 -30.33 -23.59 -1.73
N ALA A 134 -31.58 -23.08 -1.75
CA ALA A 134 -31.89 -21.65 -1.91
C ALA A 134 -31.10 -20.74 -0.96
N ALA A 135 -30.96 -21.12 0.33
CA ALA A 135 -30.19 -20.35 1.30
C ALA A 135 -28.69 -20.29 0.96
N ARG A 136 -28.14 -21.37 0.40
CA ARG A 136 -26.73 -21.43 -0.02
C ARG A 136 -26.50 -20.64 -1.30
N GLU A 137 -27.41 -20.73 -2.26
CA GLU A 137 -27.34 -19.95 -3.51
C GLU A 137 -27.38 -18.44 -3.22
N GLN A 138 -28.24 -17.99 -2.29
CA GLN A 138 -28.27 -16.58 -1.87
C GLN A 138 -26.94 -16.11 -1.26
N ILE A 139 -26.30 -16.95 -0.44
CA ILE A 139 -24.98 -16.64 0.14
C ILE A 139 -23.93 -16.59 -0.98
N GLU A 140 -23.90 -17.57 -1.88
CA GLU A 140 -22.94 -17.62 -3.00
C GLU A 140 -23.12 -16.43 -3.95
N GLU A 141 -24.35 -16.02 -4.22
CA GLU A 141 -24.66 -14.83 -5.00
C GLU A 141 -24.14 -13.58 -4.28
N GLN A 142 -24.41 -13.43 -2.99
CA GLN A 142 -23.91 -12.31 -2.20
C GLN A 142 -22.37 -12.28 -2.18
N GLU A 143 -21.71 -13.40 -1.96
CA GLU A 143 -20.25 -13.51 -1.97
C GLU A 143 -19.66 -13.17 -3.33
N SER A 144 -20.28 -13.63 -4.43
CA SER A 144 -19.84 -13.31 -5.79
C SER A 144 -19.87 -11.80 -6.06
N ARG A 145 -20.90 -11.11 -5.57
CA ARG A 145 -21.10 -9.66 -5.76
C ARG A 145 -20.07 -8.81 -5.02
N TYR A 146 -19.57 -9.29 -3.89
CA TYR A 146 -18.55 -8.60 -3.09
C TYR A 146 -17.14 -9.19 -3.25
N LYS A 147 -16.93 -10.14 -4.15
CA LYS A 147 -15.66 -10.87 -4.30
C LYS A 147 -14.46 -9.93 -4.50
N ASP A 148 -14.52 -9.05 -5.49
CA ASP A 148 -13.42 -8.13 -5.79
C ASP A 148 -13.25 -7.08 -4.67
N LEU A 149 -14.36 -6.58 -4.11
CA LEU A 149 -14.33 -5.67 -2.96
C LEU A 149 -13.58 -6.29 -1.77
N ASN A 150 -13.93 -7.52 -1.42
CA ASN A 150 -13.33 -8.25 -0.32
C ASN A 150 -11.85 -8.51 -0.60
N LYS A 151 -11.50 -8.85 -1.85
CA LYS A 151 -10.11 -9.00 -2.28
C LYS A 151 -9.30 -7.72 -2.03
N VAL A 152 -9.77 -6.56 -2.50
CA VAL A 152 -9.05 -5.28 -2.30
C VAL A 152 -9.00 -4.90 -0.82
N ARG A 153 -10.11 -5.03 -0.08
CA ARG A 153 -10.15 -4.72 1.37
C ARG A 153 -9.15 -5.56 2.17
N ASN A 154 -9.11 -6.86 1.92
CA ASN A 154 -8.19 -7.77 2.59
C ASN A 154 -6.73 -7.41 2.26
N TRP A 155 -6.46 -7.11 0.99
CA TRP A 155 -5.14 -6.66 0.54
C TRP A 155 -4.71 -5.35 1.23
N VAL A 156 -5.58 -4.36 1.32
CA VAL A 156 -5.32 -3.08 2.01
C VAL A 156 -5.04 -3.33 3.50
N ALA A 157 -5.90 -4.09 4.19
CA ALA A 157 -5.74 -4.38 5.61
C ALA A 157 -4.42 -5.11 5.91
N ASN A 158 -4.04 -6.07 5.05
CA ASN A 158 -2.77 -6.77 5.18
C ASN A 158 -1.58 -5.83 4.96
N ASN A 159 -1.61 -5.00 3.92
CA ASN A 159 -0.53 -4.05 3.66
C ASN A 159 -0.40 -2.99 4.75
N ARG A 160 -1.51 -2.52 5.35
CA ARG A 160 -1.45 -1.63 6.52
C ARG A 160 -0.74 -2.26 7.71
N LYS A 161 -1.01 -3.54 8.00
CA LYS A 161 -0.30 -4.29 9.04
C LYS A 161 1.19 -4.44 8.72
N ILE A 162 1.54 -4.75 7.47
CA ILE A 162 2.94 -4.84 7.02
C ILE A 162 3.65 -3.51 7.21
N GLU A 163 3.07 -2.40 6.75
CA GLU A 163 3.68 -1.08 6.91
C GLU A 163 3.82 -0.69 8.39
N GLN A 164 2.85 -1.01 9.25
CA GLN A 164 2.97 -0.79 10.68
C GLN A 164 4.15 -1.56 11.29
N ILE A 165 4.32 -2.84 10.91
CA ILE A 165 5.45 -3.65 11.37
C ILE A 165 6.77 -3.05 10.88
N LEU A 166 6.90 -2.79 9.57
CA LEU A 166 8.13 -2.27 8.97
C LEU A 166 8.53 -0.92 9.57
N THR A 167 7.60 0.04 9.62
CA THR A 167 7.88 1.36 10.20
C THR A 167 8.26 1.28 11.67
N SER A 168 7.64 0.39 12.47
CA SER A 168 8.01 0.19 13.88
C SER A 168 9.42 -0.42 14.03
N VAL A 169 9.76 -1.41 13.21
CA VAL A 169 11.07 -2.07 13.22
C VAL A 169 12.15 -1.09 12.79
N THR A 170 11.92 -0.34 11.71
CA THR A 170 12.83 0.68 11.23
C THR A 170 13.01 1.81 12.24
N ALA A 171 11.93 2.28 12.88
CA ALA A 171 12.02 3.28 13.95
C ALA A 171 12.88 2.78 15.12
N ARG A 172 12.77 1.50 15.49
CA ARG A 172 13.66 0.89 16.51
C ARG A 172 15.12 0.88 16.07
N ILE A 173 15.40 0.55 14.80
CA ILE A 173 16.77 0.58 14.25
C ILE A 173 17.32 2.01 14.26
N LEU A 174 16.51 3.00 13.87
CA LEU A 174 16.88 4.41 13.90
C LEU A 174 17.20 4.88 15.31
N ARG A 175 16.40 4.52 16.32
CA ARG A 175 16.71 4.83 17.72
C ARG A 175 18.07 4.27 18.16
N GLN A 176 18.43 3.07 17.71
CA GLN A 176 19.70 2.44 18.07
C GLN A 176 20.91 3.08 17.38
N ASN A 177 20.75 3.62 16.17
CA ASN A 177 21.86 4.05 15.33
C ASN A 177 21.98 5.58 15.14
N CYS A 178 20.91 6.30 15.45
CA CYS A 178 20.81 7.75 15.28
C CYS A 178 20.62 8.42 16.65
N ASP A 179 19.38 8.69 17.03
CA ASP A 179 19.00 9.28 18.32
C ASP A 179 17.89 8.45 18.99
N GLN A 180 18.13 8.03 20.23
CA GLN A 180 17.23 7.20 21.02
C GLN A 180 15.97 7.95 21.48
N ASN A 181 16.06 9.26 21.65
CA ASN A 181 14.99 10.08 22.22
C ASN A 181 14.00 10.59 21.16
N GLU A 182 14.34 10.44 19.88
CA GLU A 182 13.50 10.91 18.79
C GLU A 182 12.33 9.95 18.50
N ASP A 183 11.17 10.56 18.22
CA ASP A 183 9.98 9.84 17.75
C ASP A 183 9.87 9.92 16.22
N TYR A 184 10.56 9.01 15.56
CA TYR A 184 10.59 8.93 14.10
C TYR A 184 9.22 8.71 13.45
N LEU A 185 8.25 8.09 14.14
CA LEU A 185 6.91 7.87 13.61
C LEU A 185 6.08 9.15 13.67
N LYS A 186 6.21 9.91 14.75
CA LYS A 186 5.61 11.25 14.85
C LYS A 186 6.22 12.20 13.83
N GLN A 187 7.54 12.18 13.65
CA GLN A 187 8.22 12.96 12.61
C GLN A 187 7.73 12.58 11.20
N PHE A 188 7.57 11.29 10.91
CA PHE A 188 7.01 10.85 9.62
C PHE A 188 5.57 11.32 9.42
N THR A 189 4.74 11.28 10.47
CA THR A 189 3.36 11.79 10.41
C THR A 189 3.35 13.28 10.11
N GLN A 190 4.26 14.05 10.73
CA GLN A 190 4.43 15.47 10.44
C GLN A 190 4.91 15.71 9.01
N PHE A 191 5.91 14.95 8.56
CA PHE A 191 6.40 15.00 7.18
C PHE A 191 5.26 14.77 6.18
N CYS A 192 4.39 13.79 6.41
CA CYS A 192 3.22 13.59 5.57
C CYS A 192 2.34 14.85 5.52
N LYS A 193 2.00 15.44 6.67
CA LYS A 193 1.17 16.66 6.74
C LYS A 193 1.78 17.85 5.99
N ASP A 194 3.09 18.00 6.07
CA ASP A 194 3.81 19.10 5.42
C ASP A 194 3.90 18.92 3.89
N ASN A 195 3.70 17.69 3.40
CA ASN A 195 3.83 17.29 1.98
C ASN A 195 2.54 16.68 1.42
N THR A 196 1.38 17.01 2.00
CA THR A 196 0.04 16.66 1.47
C THR A 196 -0.57 17.87 0.79
#